data_AF-A0A0F9Q5T1-F1
#
_entry.id   AF-A0A0F9Q5T1-F1
#
_cell.length_a   1.000
_cell.length_b   1.000
_cell.length_c   1.000
_cell.angle_alpha   90.00
_cell.angle_beta   90.00
_cell.angle_gamma   90.00
#
_symmetry.space_group_name_H-M   'P 1'
#
loop_
_entity.id
_entity.type
_entity.pdbx_description
1 polymer ?
#
loop_
_entity_poly.entity_id
_entity_poly.type
_entity_poly.pdbx_seq_one_letter_code
_entity_poly.pdbx_strand_id
1 'polypeptide(L)'
;MLITCDNKGCLQSSNALFNDITKEVLCGECGRSITNISDAMKRTLKSFGQIVRTERKAFMLACPACRANREVVMDQNNDTLCKTCHEPITIHAAFKMAMEEAGGLERVDTTEIKVSTKKTTKKKVTKKKATK
;
A
#
# COMPACT_ATOMS: atom_id res chain seq x y z
N MET A 1 -21.39 -14.82 7.37
CA MET A 1 -21.82 -14.87 8.78
C MET A 1 -22.15 -13.46 9.21
N LEU A 2 -23.31 -13.25 9.84
CA LEU A 2 -23.75 -11.93 10.27
C LEU A 2 -23.31 -11.70 11.71
N ILE A 3 -22.66 -10.58 11.96
CA ILE A 3 -22.24 -10.14 13.29
C ILE A 3 -22.90 -8.79 13.56
N THR A 4 -23.46 -8.63 14.75
CA THR A 4 -24.02 -7.36 15.19
C THR A 4 -22.90 -6.39 15.52
N CYS A 5 -22.90 -5.23 14.86
CA CYS A 5 -21.93 -4.17 15.10
C CYS A 5 -22.20 -3.51 16.46
N ASP A 6 -21.16 -3.34 17.28
CA ASP A 6 -21.20 -2.65 18.59
C ASP A 6 -20.94 -1.13 18.49
N ASN A 7 -20.63 -0.64 17.29
CA ASN A 7 -20.34 0.78 17.06
C ASN A 7 -21.60 1.64 17.13
N LYS A 8 -21.51 2.73 17.90
CA LYS A 8 -22.56 3.76 17.99
C LYS A 8 -22.88 4.31 16.59
N GLY A 9 -24.16 4.26 16.23
CA GLY A 9 -24.70 4.75 14.94
C GLY A 9 -24.80 3.71 13.83
N CYS A 10 -24.25 2.49 14.01
CA CYS A 10 -24.48 1.38 13.09
C CYS A 10 -25.47 0.39 13.70
N LEU A 11 -25.07 -0.36 14.74
CA LEU A 11 -25.89 -1.36 15.45
C LEU A 11 -26.60 -2.40 14.54
N GLN A 12 -26.23 -2.47 13.26
CA GLN A 12 -26.80 -3.39 12.29
C GLN A 12 -26.08 -4.74 12.35
N SER A 13 -26.83 -5.80 12.07
CA SER A 13 -26.26 -7.12 11.81
C SER A 13 -25.80 -7.18 10.36
N SER A 14 -24.50 -7.26 10.16
CA SER A 14 -23.89 -7.16 8.83
C SER A 14 -22.78 -8.18 8.63
N ASN A 15 -22.29 -8.27 7.40
CA ASN A 15 -21.09 -9.04 7.12
C ASN A 15 -19.91 -8.41 7.85
N ALA A 16 -19.15 -9.24 8.56
CA ALA A 16 -17.90 -8.81 9.19
C ALA A 16 -16.71 -9.25 8.33
N LEU A 17 -15.66 -8.42 8.31
CA LEU A 17 -14.45 -8.65 7.54
C LEU A 17 -13.26 -8.71 8.49
N PHE A 18 -12.44 -9.75 8.41
CA PHE A 18 -11.25 -9.91 9.24
C PHE A 18 -10.02 -9.29 8.57
N ASN A 19 -9.31 -8.40 9.25
CA ASN A 19 -8.05 -7.83 8.78
C ASN A 19 -6.87 -8.66 9.30
N ASP A 20 -6.17 -9.37 8.42
CA ASP A 20 -5.06 -10.26 8.81
C ASP A 20 -3.81 -9.49 9.28
N ILE A 21 -3.70 -8.19 8.95
CA ILE A 21 -2.57 -7.33 9.33
C ILE A 21 -2.77 -6.80 10.75
N THR A 22 -3.92 -6.16 11.01
CA THR A 22 -4.22 -5.58 12.33
C THR A 22 -4.80 -6.60 13.31
N LYS A 23 -5.23 -7.77 12.82
CA LYS A 23 -5.94 -8.84 13.56
C LYS A 23 -7.29 -8.39 14.12
N GLU A 24 -7.89 -7.37 13.52
CA GLU A 24 -9.18 -6.82 13.92
C GLU A 24 -10.30 -7.30 13.00
N VAL A 25 -11.52 -7.28 13.52
CA VAL A 25 -12.74 -7.55 12.74
C VAL A 25 -13.43 -6.24 12.46
N LEU A 26 -13.70 -5.94 11.21
CA LEU A 26 -14.35 -4.72 10.76
C LEU A 26 -15.80 -5.00 10.38
N CYS A 27 -16.68 -4.07 10.68
CA CYS A 27 -18.07 -4.08 10.20
C CYS A 27 -18.11 -3.73 8.70
N GLY A 28 -18.80 -4.53 7.90
CA GLY A 28 -18.94 -4.30 6.46
C GLY A 28 -19.73 -3.04 6.09
N GLU A 29 -20.61 -2.56 6.98
CA GLU A 29 -21.43 -1.37 6.72
C GLU A 29 -20.70 -0.07 7.09
N CYS A 30 -20.15 0.00 8.32
CA CYS A 30 -19.55 1.25 8.83
C CYS A 30 -18.01 1.27 8.77
N GLY A 31 -17.37 0.16 8.39
CA GLY A 31 -15.91 0.04 8.28
C GLY A 31 -15.13 0.10 9.60
N ARG A 32 -15.82 0.24 10.74
CA ARG A 32 -15.19 0.34 12.07
C ARG A 32 -14.92 -1.04 12.66
N SER A 33 -13.95 -1.11 13.57
CA SER A 33 -13.62 -2.34 14.29
C SER A 33 -14.73 -2.73 15.27
N ILE A 34 -15.00 -4.03 15.35
CA ILE A 34 -15.92 -4.65 16.30
C ILE A 34 -15.07 -5.23 17.42
N THR A 35 -15.24 -4.71 18.64
CA THR A 35 -14.33 -5.01 19.75
C THR A 35 -14.66 -6.32 20.47
N ASN A 36 -15.93 -6.71 20.47
CA ASN A 36 -16.42 -7.87 21.22
C ASN A 36 -16.46 -9.16 20.40
N ILE A 37 -15.34 -9.54 19.78
CA ILE A 37 -15.25 -10.74 18.93
C ILE A 37 -14.21 -11.70 19.50
N SER A 38 -14.65 -12.93 19.79
CA SER A 38 -13.79 -14.00 20.27
C SER A 38 -12.79 -14.46 19.20
N ASP A 39 -11.65 -14.99 19.63
CA ASP A 39 -10.63 -15.50 18.70
C ASP A 39 -11.12 -16.71 17.89
N ALA A 40 -12.03 -17.51 18.45
CA ALA A 40 -12.71 -18.57 17.72
C ALA A 40 -13.46 -17.99 16.51
N MET A 41 -14.20 -16.89 16.72
CA MET A 41 -14.94 -16.22 15.66
C MET A 41 -14.02 -15.61 14.59
N LYS A 42 -12.88 -15.04 14.99
CA LYS A 42 -11.86 -14.55 14.03
C LYS A 42 -11.33 -15.66 13.14
N ARG A 43 -11.06 -16.86 13.70
CA ARG A 43 -10.65 -18.04 12.94
C ARG A 43 -11.74 -18.48 11.97
N THR A 44 -12.99 -18.47 12.40
CA THR A 44 -14.15 -18.78 11.57
C THR A 44 -14.28 -17.80 10.40
N LEU A 45 -14.16 -16.49 10.64
CA LEU A 45 -14.16 -15.48 9.58
C LEU A 45 -13.04 -15.72 8.56
N LYS A 46 -11.84 -16.06 9.05
CA LYS A 46 -10.70 -16.41 8.21
C LYS A 46 -10.95 -17.67 7.38
N SER A 47 -11.52 -18.73 7.95
CA SER A 47 -11.83 -19.97 7.23
C SER A 47 -12.93 -19.78 6.19
N PHE A 48 -13.89 -18.89 6.44
CA PHE A 48 -14.93 -18.53 5.47
C PHE A 48 -14.44 -17.55 4.39
N GLY A 49 -13.17 -17.13 4.42
CA GLY A 49 -12.63 -16.18 3.46
C GLY A 49 -13.22 -14.76 3.61
N GLN A 50 -13.88 -14.45 4.72
CA GLN A 50 -14.38 -13.11 5.05
C GLN A 50 -13.21 -12.26 5.57
N ILE A 51 -12.22 -12.03 4.71
CA ILE A 51 -10.99 -11.31 5.01
C ILE A 51 -11.05 -9.98 4.26
N VAL A 52 -10.59 -8.91 4.91
CA VAL A 52 -10.34 -7.63 4.24
C VAL A 52 -9.30 -7.88 3.17
N ARG A 53 -9.76 -7.93 1.91
CA ARG A 53 -8.87 -7.89 0.77
C ARG A 53 -8.35 -6.46 0.70
N THR A 54 -7.13 -6.27 1.15
CA THR A 54 -6.36 -5.11 0.67
C THR A 54 -6.39 -5.25 -0.85
N GLU A 55 -7.00 -4.29 -1.52
CA GLU A 55 -6.92 -4.20 -2.98
C GLU A 55 -5.44 -4.32 -3.31
N ARG A 56 -5.07 -5.46 -3.90
CA ARG A 56 -3.72 -5.61 -4.43
C ARG A 56 -3.68 -4.60 -5.56
N LYS A 57 -3.13 -3.42 -5.27
CA LYS A 57 -2.96 -2.38 -6.26
C LYS A 57 -2.22 -3.01 -7.42
N ALA A 58 -2.91 -3.11 -8.55
CA ALA A 58 -2.33 -3.68 -9.74
C ALA A 58 -1.08 -2.85 -10.07
N PHE A 59 -0.02 -3.52 -10.53
CA PHE A 59 1.19 -2.87 -11.03
C PHE A 59 2.08 -2.16 -9.99
N MET A 60 2.32 -2.79 -8.84
CA MET A 60 3.44 -2.39 -7.98
C MET A 60 4.77 -2.88 -8.57
N LEU A 61 5.74 -1.98 -8.69
CA LEU A 61 7.08 -2.26 -9.19
C LEU A 61 8.14 -1.95 -8.14
N ALA A 62 9.24 -2.70 -8.18
CA ALA A 62 10.38 -2.47 -7.29
C ALA A 62 11.04 -1.12 -7.64
N CYS A 63 11.02 -0.18 -6.70
CA CYS A 63 11.67 1.11 -6.85
C CYS A 63 13.08 1.06 -6.22
N PRO A 64 14.15 1.36 -6.97
CA PRO A 64 15.53 1.30 -6.46
C PRO A 64 15.81 2.36 -5.37
N ALA A 65 15.20 3.54 -5.45
CA ALA A 65 15.28 4.58 -4.42
C ALA A 65 14.63 4.15 -3.12
N CYS A 66 13.37 3.71 -3.21
CA CYS A 66 12.55 3.38 -2.05
C CYS A 66 12.91 2.03 -1.43
N ARG A 67 13.63 1.17 -2.17
CA ARG A 67 13.92 -0.23 -1.81
C ARG A 67 12.68 -1.02 -1.41
N ALA A 68 11.57 -0.74 -2.09
CA ALA A 68 10.26 -1.34 -1.83
C ALA A 68 9.45 -1.38 -3.11
N ASN A 69 8.43 -2.24 -3.14
CA ASN A 69 7.43 -2.24 -4.21
C ASN A 69 6.54 -1.01 -4.05
N ARG A 70 6.47 -0.18 -5.08
CA ARG A 70 5.72 1.07 -5.11
C ARG A 70 4.82 1.12 -6.34
N GLU A 71 3.76 1.90 -6.23
CA GLU A 71 2.98 2.31 -7.40
C GLU A 71 3.85 3.14 -8.34
N VAL A 72 3.61 2.95 -9.63
CA VAL A 72 4.19 3.76 -10.68
C VAL A 72 3.13 4.66 -11.28
N VAL A 73 3.57 5.81 -11.77
CA VAL A 73 2.78 6.80 -12.51
C VAL A 73 3.50 7.12 -13.82
N MET A 74 2.77 7.61 -14.81
CA MET A 74 3.38 8.11 -16.04
C MET A 74 3.46 9.63 -16.01
N ASP A 75 4.62 10.16 -16.38
CA ASP A 75 4.81 11.57 -16.67
C ASP A 75 4.25 11.92 -18.08
N GLN A 76 4.12 13.22 -18.38
CA GLN A 76 3.74 13.73 -19.70
C GLN A 76 4.69 13.28 -20.82
N ASN A 77 5.95 13.01 -20.47
CA ASN A 77 6.97 12.50 -21.40
C ASN A 77 6.85 10.97 -21.64
N ASN A 78 5.77 10.35 -21.17
CA ASN A 78 5.58 8.91 -21.10
C ASN A 78 6.63 8.18 -20.24
N ASP A 79 7.41 8.86 -19.42
CA ASP A 79 8.35 8.18 -18.52
C ASP A 79 7.62 7.62 -17.30
N THR A 80 8.02 6.42 -16.87
CA THR A 80 7.42 5.76 -15.71
C THR A 80 8.16 6.14 -14.44
N LEU A 81 7.48 6.80 -13.54
CA LEU A 81 8.03 7.34 -12.30
C LEU A 81 7.45 6.62 -11.08
N CYS A 82 8.22 6.56 -10.00
CA CYS A 82 7.71 6.12 -8.70
C CYS A 82 6.74 7.17 -8.15
N LYS A 83 5.53 6.77 -7.74
CA LYS A 83 4.54 7.69 -7.16
C LYS A 83 5.02 8.39 -5.87
N THR A 84 5.90 7.74 -5.11
CA THR A 84 6.35 8.25 -3.80
C THR A 84 7.60 9.13 -3.88
N CYS A 85 8.60 8.72 -4.66
CA CYS A 85 9.89 9.43 -4.71
C CYS A 85 10.14 10.14 -6.04
N HIS A 86 9.24 9.99 -7.01
CA HIS A 86 9.32 10.57 -8.36
C HIS A 86 10.60 10.22 -9.13
N GLU A 87 11.35 9.20 -8.70
CA GLU A 87 12.48 8.70 -9.47
C GLU A 87 12.02 7.85 -10.66
N PRO A 88 12.73 7.91 -11.80
CA PRO A 88 12.42 7.12 -12.97
C PRO A 88 12.64 5.64 -12.69
N ILE A 89 11.67 4.83 -13.09
CA ILE A 89 11.72 3.38 -13.04
C ILE A 89 11.76 2.90 -14.49
N THR A 90 12.82 2.19 -14.84
CA THR A 90 12.96 1.59 -16.17
C THR A 90 12.12 0.33 -16.26
N ILE A 91 11.18 0.31 -17.21
CA ILE A 91 10.32 -0.85 -17.47
C ILE A 91 10.35 -1.17 -18.96
N HIS A 92 10.18 -2.45 -19.31
CA HIS A 92 10.17 -2.88 -20.70
C HIS A 92 8.97 -2.29 -21.46
N ALA A 93 9.17 -1.86 -22.71
CA ALA A 93 8.15 -1.19 -23.52
C ALA A 93 6.86 -2.02 -23.66
N ALA A 94 6.98 -3.35 -23.83
CA ALA A 94 5.82 -4.24 -23.88
C ALA A 94 4.98 -4.23 -22.59
N PHE A 95 5.64 -4.17 -21.42
CA PHE A 95 4.95 -4.11 -20.14
C PHE A 95 4.27 -2.75 -19.93
N LYS A 96 4.94 -1.68 -20.39
CA LYS A 96 4.39 -0.33 -20.38
C LYS A 96 3.08 -0.22 -21.19
N MET A 97 3.04 -0.82 -22.38
CA MET A 97 1.80 -0.88 -23.20
C MET A 97 0.69 -1.65 -22.49
N ALA A 98 1.01 -2.80 -21.89
CA ALA A 98 0.02 -3.59 -21.14
C ALA A 98 -0.56 -2.83 -19.93
N MET A 99 0.25 -2.02 -19.24
CA MET A 99 -0.21 -1.20 -18.12
C MET A 99 -1.11 -0.04 -18.56
N GLU A 100 -0.80 0.59 -19.70
CA GLU A 100 -1.60 1.67 -20.26
C GLU A 100 -2.98 1.15 -20.72
N GLU A 101 -3.00 -0.01 -21.41
CA GLU A 101 -4.23 -0.65 -21.86
C GLU A 101 -5.13 -1.11 -20.70
N ALA A 102 -4.54 -1.60 -19.61
CA ALA A 102 -5.26 -2.01 -18.41
C ALA A 102 -5.81 -0.85 -17.57
N GLY A 103 -5.58 0.41 -17.97
CA GLY A 103 -5.99 1.60 -17.21
C GLY A 103 -5.29 1.72 -15.85
N GLY A 104 -4.12 1.09 -15.69
CA GLY A 104 -3.44 0.94 -14.40
C GLY A 104 -2.52 2.10 -14.00
N LEU A 105 -2.37 3.11 -14.85
CA LEU A 105 -1.42 4.21 -14.65
C LEU A 105 -2.13 5.55 -14.60
N GLU A 106 -2.04 6.22 -13.45
CA GLU A 106 -2.40 7.63 -13.34
C GLU A 106 -1.33 8.48 -14.04
N ARG A 107 -1.77 9.45 -14.85
CA ARG A 107 -0.89 10.48 -15.42
C ARG A 107 -0.74 11.61 -14.41
N VAL A 108 0.50 12.02 -14.15
CA VAL A 108 0.81 13.11 -13.20
C VAL A 108 1.56 14.20 -13.94
N ASP A 109 1.11 15.45 -13.77
CA ASP A 109 1.78 16.62 -14.32
C ASP A 109 2.97 17.00 -13.43
N THR A 110 4.18 16.61 -13.83
CA THR A 110 5.39 16.81 -13.01
C THR A 110 5.97 18.23 -13.13
N THR A 111 5.26 19.19 -13.71
CA THR A 111 5.71 20.57 -13.92
C THR A 111 5.93 21.37 -12.63
N GLU A 112 5.45 20.90 -11.47
CA GLU A 112 5.56 21.63 -10.20
C GLU A 112 6.60 21.07 -9.19
N ILE A 113 7.19 19.89 -9.44
CA ILE A 113 8.09 19.23 -8.46
C ILE A 113 9.56 19.56 -8.76
N LYS A 114 9.91 20.85 -8.75
CA LYS A 114 11.29 21.33 -8.76
C LYS A 114 11.62 22.24 -7.58
N VAL A 115 11.14 21.96 -6.37
CA VAL A 115 11.68 22.62 -5.17
C VAL A 115 11.69 21.69 -3.97
N SER A 116 12.85 21.09 -3.68
CA SER A 116 13.42 20.92 -2.33
C SER A 116 14.39 19.72 -2.27
N THR A 117 15.43 19.74 -3.09
CA THR A 117 16.67 19.03 -2.76
C THR A 117 17.51 19.93 -1.83
N LYS A 118 17.33 19.80 -0.50
CA LYS A 118 18.32 20.28 0.47
C LYS A 118 18.84 19.12 1.33
N LYS A 119 20.01 18.64 0.90
CA LYS A 119 21.18 18.15 1.67
C LYS A 119 20.89 17.56 3.06
N THR A 120 21.09 16.23 3.18
CA THR A 120 21.62 15.64 4.42
C THR A 120 22.98 15.02 4.14
N THR A 121 23.97 15.66 4.75
CA THR A 121 25.40 15.40 4.69
C THR A 121 25.74 13.98 5.16
N LYS A 122 26.43 13.20 4.33
CA LYS A 122 27.05 11.91 4.71
C LYS A 122 28.13 12.16 5.76
N LYS A 123 27.89 11.79 7.02
CA LYS A 123 28.94 11.66 8.04
C LYS A 123 29.64 10.30 7.86
N LYS A 124 30.85 10.35 7.31
CA LYS A 124 31.76 9.23 7.09
C LYS A 124 32.40 8.86 8.44
N VAL A 125 31.96 7.77 9.06
CA VAL A 125 32.60 7.21 10.27
C VAL A 125 33.70 6.24 9.82
N THR A 126 34.95 6.67 9.92
CA THR A 126 36.13 5.83 9.69
C THR A 126 36.41 4.98 10.93
N LYS A 127 36.40 3.65 10.74
CA LYS A 127 36.88 2.63 11.68
C LYS A 127 38.36 2.83 11.99
N LYS A 128 38.75 2.94 13.27
CA LYS A 128 40.12 2.68 13.73
C LYS A 128 40.20 1.24 14.28
N LYS A 129 40.96 0.39 13.59
CA LYS A 129 41.47 -0.89 14.09
C LYS A 129 42.53 -0.59 15.15
N ALA A 130 42.40 -1.16 16.34
CA ALA A 130 43.47 -1.21 17.34
C ALA A 130 44.22 -2.55 17.16
N THR A 131 45.52 -2.46 16.99
CA THR A 131 46.49 -3.57 17.05
C THR A 131 47.62 -3.08 17.92
N LYS A 132 47.76 -3.67 19.11
CA LYS A 132 49.00 -4.18 19.69
C LYS A 132 48.66 -4.92 20.98
#